data_AF-A0A4R1QPE6-F1
#
_entry.id   AF-A0A4R1QPE6-F1
#
_cell.length_a   1.000
_cell.length_b   1.000
_cell.length_c   1.000
_cell.angle_alpha   90.00
_cell.angle_beta   90.00
_cell.angle_gamma   90.00
#
_symmetry.space_group_name_H-M   'P 1'
#
loop_
_entity.id
_entity.type
_entity.pdbx_description
1 polymer ?
#
loop_
_entity_poly.entity_id
_entity_poly.type
_entity_poly.pdbx_seq_one_letter_code
_entity_poly.pdbx_strand_id
1 'polypeptide(L)'
;MKDEKCAIVEELLPAYIEALTSAQVNDFVEEHLSTCQACGEVYRKMQADIRIVPASHKPDKKILWYLNGARVWYLLCPLLAFIFTFYGWKTAFHIYEGLLGLICAVFFASEFFHRGTWWDEECVDLQEEAREGAKKKWGGFYVRPLFWGIPALFVIVVAQLPLIVEYIMG
;
A
#
# COMPACT_ATOMS: atom_id res chain seq x y z
N MET A 1 -49.30 7.55 -5.52
CA MET A 1 -49.52 8.26 -4.24
C MET A 1 -48.55 7.63 -3.26
N LYS A 2 -47.64 8.39 -2.66
CA LYS A 2 -46.59 7.84 -1.79
C LYS A 2 -47.17 7.71 -0.39
N ASP A 3 -47.38 6.49 0.08
CA ASP A 3 -47.88 6.24 1.43
C ASP A 3 -46.77 6.52 2.45
N GLU A 4 -47.12 6.99 3.67
CA GLU A 4 -46.13 7.30 4.73
C GLU A 4 -45.24 6.09 5.05
N LYS A 5 -45.79 4.88 4.92
CA LYS A 5 -45.06 3.61 5.09
C LYS A 5 -43.94 3.44 4.06
N CYS A 6 -44.11 3.93 2.82
CA CYS A 6 -43.09 3.83 1.79
C CYS A 6 -41.86 4.68 2.12
N ALA A 7 -42.05 5.86 2.73
CA ALA A 7 -40.93 6.72 3.14
C ALA A 7 -40.09 6.04 4.23
N ILE A 8 -40.76 5.43 5.22
CA ILE A 8 -40.12 4.68 6.29
C ILE A 8 -39.35 3.48 5.74
N VAL A 9 -39.94 2.71 4.80
CA VAL A 9 -39.25 1.56 4.20
C VAL A 9 -38.08 1.99 3.32
N GLU A 10 -38.17 3.09 2.58
CA GLU A 10 -37.05 3.62 1.78
C GLU A 10 -35.86 4.04 2.66
N GLU A 11 -36.10 4.64 3.83
CA GLU A 11 -35.04 5.00 4.80
C GLU A 11 -34.40 3.77 5.46
N LEU A 12 -35.19 2.73 5.73
CA LEU A 12 -34.72 1.50 6.36
C LEU A 12 -34.06 0.52 5.38
N LEU A 13 -34.30 0.68 4.07
CA LEU A 13 -33.85 -0.24 3.03
C LEU A 13 -32.32 -0.45 3.01
N PRO A 14 -31.47 0.59 3.14
CA PRO A 14 -30.02 0.40 3.18
C PRO A 14 -29.59 -0.48 4.36
N ALA A 15 -30.10 -0.20 5.56
CA ALA A 15 -29.78 -0.97 6.76
C ALA A 15 -30.36 -2.39 6.73
N TYR A 16 -31.50 -2.59 6.06
CA TYR A 16 -32.08 -3.91 5.80
C TYR A 16 -31.22 -4.75 4.86
N ILE A 17 -30.72 -4.17 3.76
CA ILE A 17 -29.84 -4.87 2.81
C ILE A 17 -28.51 -5.29 3.48
N GLU A 18 -28.01 -4.49 4.40
CA GLU A 18 -26.80 -4.79 5.19
C GLU A 18 -27.06 -5.73 6.39
N ALA A 19 -28.30 -6.21 6.57
CA ALA A 19 -28.72 -7.06 7.68
C ALA A 19 -28.43 -6.46 9.08
N LEU A 20 -28.51 -5.14 9.20
CA LEU A 20 -28.27 -4.38 10.44
C LEU A 20 -29.56 -4.01 11.19
N THR A 21 -30.70 -4.55 10.76
CA THR A 21 -32.04 -4.26 11.30
C THR A 21 -32.51 -5.37 12.24
N SER A 22 -33.39 -5.01 13.19
CA SER A 22 -33.95 -5.96 14.15
C SER A 22 -35.00 -6.86 13.49
N ALA A 23 -35.28 -8.04 14.07
CA ALA A 23 -36.23 -9.01 13.51
C ALA A 23 -37.64 -8.39 13.27
N GLN A 24 -38.11 -7.54 14.19
CA GLN A 24 -39.39 -6.86 14.05
C GLN A 24 -39.43 -5.91 12.84
N VAL A 25 -38.30 -5.26 12.53
CA VAL A 25 -38.18 -4.35 11.38
C VAL A 25 -38.06 -5.14 10.08
N ASN A 26 -37.38 -6.30 10.10
CA ASN A 26 -37.29 -7.20 8.94
C ASN A 26 -38.68 -7.67 8.49
N ASP A 27 -39.49 -8.17 9.42
CA ASP A 27 -40.85 -8.65 9.12
C ASP A 27 -41.70 -7.54 8.48
N PHE A 28 -41.59 -6.31 9.01
CA PHE A 28 -42.28 -5.13 8.47
C PHE A 28 -41.83 -4.76 7.05
N VAL A 29 -40.52 -4.77 6.81
CA VAL A 29 -39.95 -4.46 5.49
C VAL A 29 -40.32 -5.55 4.47
N GLU A 30 -40.25 -6.83 4.83
CA GLU A 30 -40.64 -7.95 3.97
C GLU A 30 -42.13 -7.90 3.59
N GLU A 31 -43.01 -7.68 4.57
CA GLU A 31 -44.46 -7.53 4.33
C GLU A 31 -44.72 -6.35 3.38
N HIS A 32 -44.04 -5.23 3.56
CA HIS A 32 -44.20 -4.06 2.69
C HIS A 32 -43.65 -4.29 1.28
N LEU A 33 -42.50 -4.96 1.14
CA LEU A 33 -41.92 -5.29 -0.17
C LEU A 33 -42.82 -6.26 -0.96
N SER A 34 -43.56 -7.14 -0.28
CA SER A 34 -44.50 -8.07 -0.92
C SER A 34 -45.76 -7.39 -1.46
N THR A 35 -46.15 -6.26 -0.84
CA THR A 35 -47.39 -5.52 -1.18
C THR A 35 -47.14 -4.29 -2.04
N CYS A 36 -45.97 -3.66 -1.93
CA CYS A 36 -45.63 -2.42 -2.62
C CYS A 36 -44.60 -2.65 -3.74
N GLN A 37 -45.08 -2.62 -4.99
CA GLN A 37 -44.21 -2.76 -6.17
C GLN A 37 -43.17 -1.63 -6.29
N ALA A 38 -43.50 -0.41 -5.87
CA ALA A 38 -42.58 0.73 -5.95
C ALA A 38 -41.35 0.55 -5.06
N CYS A 39 -41.54 0.13 -3.80
CA CYS A 39 -40.44 -0.16 -2.88
C CYS A 39 -39.64 -1.39 -3.33
N GLY A 40 -40.28 -2.41 -3.92
CA GLY A 40 -39.61 -3.56 -4.52
C GLY A 40 -38.67 -3.18 -5.67
N GLU A 41 -39.05 -2.21 -6.51
CA GLU A 41 -38.17 -1.70 -7.57
C GLU A 41 -36.95 -0.96 -7.02
N VAL A 42 -37.13 -0.17 -5.96
CA VAL A 42 -36.02 0.55 -5.28
C VAL A 42 -35.06 -0.44 -4.63
N TYR A 43 -35.59 -1.44 -3.92
CA TYR A 43 -34.79 -2.53 -3.33
C TYR A 43 -33.95 -3.25 -4.37
N ARG A 44 -34.56 -3.62 -5.51
CA ARG A 44 -33.84 -4.32 -6.60
C ARG A 44 -32.75 -3.44 -7.24
N LYS A 45 -32.98 -2.13 -7.36
CA LYS A 45 -31.96 -1.19 -7.87
C LYS A 45 -30.78 -1.10 -6.91
N MET A 46 -31.03 -0.95 -5.60
CA MET A 46 -29.98 -0.91 -4.59
C MET A 46 -29.21 -2.24 -4.51
N GLN A 47 -29.89 -3.37 -4.61
CA GLN A 47 -29.26 -4.69 -4.63
C GLN A 47 -28.43 -4.95 -5.91
N ALA A 48 -28.81 -4.35 -7.04
CA ALA A 48 -28.06 -4.44 -8.29
C ALA A 48 -26.74 -3.67 -8.23
N ASP A 49 -26.68 -2.52 -7.55
CA ASP A 49 -25.44 -1.78 -7.30
C ASP A 49 -24.47 -2.53 -6.36
N ILE A 50 -24.99 -3.46 -5.55
CA ILE A 50 -24.19 -4.30 -4.63
C ILE A 50 -23.63 -5.55 -5.31
N ARG A 51 -23.95 -5.81 -6.60
CA ARG A 51 -23.22 -6.84 -7.35
C ARG A 51 -21.77 -6.41 -7.48
N ILE A 52 -20.95 -6.92 -6.57
CA ILE A 52 -19.49 -6.94 -6.66
C ILE A 52 -19.16 -7.74 -7.91
N VAL A 53 -19.14 -7.06 -9.06
CA VAL A 53 -18.46 -7.58 -10.24
C VAL A 53 -17.03 -7.81 -9.76
N PRO A 54 -16.51 -9.06 -9.73
CA PRO A 54 -15.12 -9.27 -9.38
C PRO A 54 -14.33 -8.49 -10.41
N ALA A 55 -13.82 -7.33 -10.01
CA ALA A 55 -13.04 -6.48 -10.87
C ALA A 55 -11.93 -7.36 -11.41
N SER A 56 -11.87 -7.53 -12.74
CA SER A 56 -10.78 -8.31 -13.34
C SER A 56 -9.50 -7.59 -12.92
N HIS A 57 -8.79 -8.12 -11.94
CA HIS A 57 -7.62 -7.49 -11.36
C HIS A 57 -6.47 -7.70 -12.33
N LYS A 58 -6.48 -6.93 -13.43
CA LYS A 58 -5.34 -6.84 -14.33
C LYS A 58 -4.21 -6.20 -13.51
N PRO A 59 -3.03 -6.84 -13.42
CA PRO A 59 -1.92 -6.27 -12.66
C PRO A 59 -1.62 -4.87 -13.20
N ASP A 60 -1.55 -3.88 -12.30
CA ASP A 60 -1.26 -2.51 -12.67
C ASP A 60 0.11 -2.45 -13.37
N LYS A 61 0.11 -1.95 -14.62
CA LYS A 61 1.32 -1.81 -15.44
C LYS A 61 2.41 -1.00 -14.72
N LYS A 62 2.02 -0.07 -13.85
CA LYS A 62 2.95 0.72 -13.02
C LYS A 62 3.69 -0.14 -12.00
N ILE A 63 2.99 -1.08 -11.37
CA ILE A 63 3.59 -2.00 -10.39
C ILE A 63 4.57 -2.94 -11.11
N LEU A 64 4.21 -3.43 -12.29
CA LEU A 64 5.08 -4.30 -13.08
C LEU A 64 6.38 -3.59 -13.51
N TRP A 65 6.29 -2.35 -13.98
CA TRP A 65 7.47 -1.55 -14.34
C TRP A 65 8.39 -1.32 -13.13
N TYR A 66 7.81 -0.98 -11.97
CA TYR A 66 8.55 -0.80 -10.71
C TYR A 66 9.29 -2.09 -10.29
N LEU A 67 8.61 -3.24 -10.30
CA LEU A 67 9.21 -4.53 -9.93
C LEU A 67 10.33 -4.95 -10.89
N ASN A 68 10.15 -4.71 -12.19
CA ASN A 68 11.18 -5.01 -13.19
C ASN A 68 12.39 -4.08 -13.05
N GLY A 69 12.18 -2.80 -12.76
CA GLY A 69 13.27 -1.86 -12.45
C GLY A 69 14.08 -2.32 -11.23
N ALA A 70 13.40 -2.75 -10.17
CA ALA A 70 14.07 -3.26 -8.98
C ALA A 70 14.86 -4.54 -9.28
N ARG A 71 14.31 -5.48 -10.05
CA ARG A 71 15.03 -6.70 -10.47
C ARG A 71 16.33 -6.37 -11.21
N VAL A 72 16.28 -5.43 -12.16
CA VAL A 72 17.48 -5.02 -12.91
C VAL A 72 18.51 -4.39 -11.96
N TRP A 73 18.08 -3.52 -11.04
CA TRP A 73 18.96 -2.90 -10.06
C TRP A 73 19.67 -3.90 -9.14
N TYR A 74 18.92 -4.87 -8.62
CA TYR A 74 19.45 -5.94 -7.76
C TYR A 74 20.48 -6.83 -8.45
N LEU A 75 20.39 -7.01 -9.76
CA LEU A 75 21.37 -7.78 -10.54
C LEU A 75 22.56 -6.93 -10.98
N LEU A 76 22.29 -5.68 -11.41
CA LEU A 76 23.30 -4.79 -11.95
C LEU A 76 24.30 -4.34 -10.89
N CYS A 77 23.85 -4.01 -9.67
CA CYS A 77 24.71 -3.56 -8.58
C CYS A 77 25.86 -4.55 -8.25
N PRO A 78 25.59 -5.82 -7.89
CA PRO A 78 26.66 -6.76 -7.58
C PRO A 78 27.50 -7.13 -8.81
N LEU A 79 26.92 -7.15 -10.01
CA LEU A 79 27.68 -7.41 -11.25
C LEU A 79 28.71 -6.32 -11.54
N LEU A 80 28.34 -5.04 -11.39
CA LEU A 80 29.27 -3.93 -11.57
C LEU A 80 30.39 -3.96 -10.53
N ALA A 81 30.06 -4.25 -9.26
CA ALA A 81 31.05 -4.44 -8.21
C ALA A 81 32.05 -5.55 -8.58
N PHE A 82 31.55 -6.71 -9.02
CA PHE A 82 32.37 -7.83 -9.46
C PHE A 82 33.29 -7.47 -10.63
N ILE A 83 32.77 -6.76 -11.63
CA ILE A 83 33.56 -6.28 -12.78
C ILE A 83 34.70 -5.38 -12.31
N PHE A 84 34.44 -4.40 -11.44
CA PHE A 84 35.49 -3.50 -10.94
C PHE A 84 36.58 -4.25 -10.17
N THR A 85 36.21 -5.26 -9.38
CA THR A 85 37.18 -6.13 -8.69
C THR A 85 37.98 -6.97 -9.69
N PHE A 86 37.34 -7.53 -10.72
CA PHE A 86 38.01 -8.36 -11.72
C PHE A 86 39.04 -7.59 -12.54
N TYR A 87 38.75 -6.35 -12.93
CA TYR A 87 39.68 -5.49 -13.67
C TYR A 87 40.71 -4.77 -12.77
N GLY A 88 40.64 -4.94 -11.45
CA GLY A 88 41.59 -4.35 -10.50
C GLY A 88 41.52 -2.81 -10.39
N TRP A 89 40.42 -2.19 -10.84
CA TRP A 89 40.25 -0.74 -10.81
C TRP A 89 39.80 -0.24 -9.43
N LYS A 90 40.75 -0.17 -8.49
CA LYS A 90 40.50 0.25 -7.10
C LYS A 90 39.87 1.64 -6.99
N THR A 91 40.36 2.62 -7.76
CA THR A 91 39.83 3.99 -7.72
C THR A 91 38.38 4.04 -8.21
N ALA A 92 38.06 3.31 -9.29
CA ALA A 92 36.69 3.25 -9.81
C ALA A 92 35.76 2.53 -8.82
N PHE A 93 36.24 1.49 -8.15
CA PHE A 93 35.50 0.77 -7.12
C PHE A 93 35.13 1.66 -5.93
N HIS A 94 36.07 2.45 -5.39
CA HIS A 94 35.77 3.37 -4.29
C HIS A 94 34.81 4.50 -4.68
N ILE A 95 34.90 5.01 -5.91
CA ILE A 95 33.92 5.97 -6.43
C ILE A 95 32.54 5.31 -6.48
N TYR A 96 32.46 4.06 -6.94
CA TYR A 96 31.22 3.30 -7.01
C TYR A 96 30.60 3.04 -5.62
N GLU A 97 31.39 2.62 -4.64
CA GLU A 97 30.96 2.49 -3.24
C GLU A 97 30.43 3.82 -2.68
N GLY A 98 31.13 4.93 -2.93
CA GLY A 98 30.70 6.25 -2.49
C GLY A 98 29.36 6.68 -3.07
N LEU A 99 29.12 6.40 -4.37
CA LEU A 99 27.83 6.66 -5.02
C LEU A 99 26.71 5.82 -4.41
N LEU A 100 26.95 4.53 -4.17
CA LEU A 100 25.99 3.65 -3.48
C LEU A 100 25.68 4.14 -2.07
N GLY A 101 26.70 4.57 -1.31
CA GLY A 101 26.54 5.13 0.02
C GLY A 101 25.71 6.41 0.04
N LEU A 102 25.92 7.31 -0.93
CA LEU A 102 25.12 8.54 -1.08
C LEU A 102 23.65 8.22 -1.36
N ILE A 103 23.38 7.24 -2.23
CA ILE A 103 22.02 6.77 -2.52
C ILE A 103 21.34 6.24 -1.24
N CYS A 104 22.03 5.42 -0.45
CA CYS A 104 21.52 4.95 0.84
C CYS A 104 21.22 6.10 1.83
N ALA A 105 22.12 7.09 1.92
CA ALA A 105 21.94 8.23 2.80
C ALA A 105 20.72 9.08 2.42
N VAL A 106 20.49 9.31 1.12
CA VAL A 106 19.30 10.02 0.63
C VAL A 106 18.02 9.25 0.98
N PHE A 107 18.00 7.93 0.79
CA PHE A 107 16.85 7.13 1.19
C PHE A 107 16.59 7.20 2.70
N PHE A 108 17.63 7.11 3.52
CA PHE A 108 17.48 7.21 4.97
C PHE A 108 17.04 8.60 5.44
N ALA A 109 17.55 9.66 4.80
CA ALA A 109 17.11 11.03 5.07
C ALA A 109 15.64 11.23 4.70
N SER A 110 15.20 10.68 3.57
CA SER A 110 13.78 10.78 3.17
C SER A 110 12.83 10.12 4.18
N GLU A 111 13.24 9.00 4.77
CA GLU A 111 12.50 8.30 5.84
C GLU A 111 12.43 9.13 7.12
N PHE A 112 13.55 9.75 7.52
CA PHE A 112 13.64 10.54 8.73
C PHE A 112 12.78 11.81 8.64
N PHE A 113 12.85 12.54 7.52
CA PHE A 113 12.06 13.75 7.30
C PHE A 113 10.55 13.48 7.32
N HIS A 114 10.10 12.35 6.77
CA HIS A 114 8.68 12.01 6.76
C HIS A 114 8.11 11.69 8.14
N ARG A 115 8.90 11.16 9.08
CA ARG A 115 8.46 10.88 10.45
C ARG A 115 8.32 12.13 11.32
N GLY A 116 9.04 13.21 10.99
CA GLY A 116 9.09 14.43 11.81
C GLY A 116 7.85 15.33 11.69
N THR A 117 7.04 15.19 10.65
CA THR A 117 6.01 16.20 10.29
C THR A 117 4.60 15.97 10.84
N TRP A 118 4.36 14.98 11.71
CA TRP A 118 2.98 14.52 12.04
C TRP A 118 2.59 14.58 13.52
N TRP A 119 3.20 15.44 14.33
CA TRP A 119 2.93 15.53 15.78
C TRP A 119 2.05 16.74 16.15
N ASP A 120 0.73 16.67 15.90
CA ASP A 120 -0.25 17.56 16.56
C ASP A 120 -1.60 16.84 16.78
N GLU A 121 -2.18 17.02 17.98
CA GLU A 121 -3.24 16.17 18.58
C GLU A 121 -4.64 16.37 17.96
N GLU A 122 -4.93 17.54 17.38
CA GLU A 122 -6.21 17.86 16.73
C GLU A 122 -6.36 17.22 15.33
N CYS A 123 -5.27 16.67 14.77
CA CYS A 123 -5.27 15.94 13.50
C CYS A 123 -5.61 14.44 13.64
N VAL A 124 -5.77 13.90 14.86
CA VAL A 124 -5.79 12.46 15.13
C VAL A 124 -7.06 11.73 14.65
N ASP A 125 -8.21 12.41 14.59
CA ASP A 125 -9.49 11.79 14.23
C ASP A 125 -9.77 11.83 12.71
N LEU A 126 -9.49 12.95 12.03
CA LEU A 126 -9.41 12.99 10.56
C LEU A 126 -8.31 12.06 10.03
N GLN A 127 -7.35 11.71 10.89
CA GLN A 127 -6.34 10.73 10.60
C GLN A 127 -6.87 9.30 10.60
N GLU A 128 -7.87 8.82 11.33
CA GLU A 128 -8.15 7.35 11.33
C GLU A 128 -8.62 6.80 9.98
N GLU A 129 -9.60 7.43 9.33
CA GLU A 129 -10.03 7.05 7.96
C GLU A 129 -8.93 7.34 6.92
N ALA A 130 -8.25 8.48 7.06
CA ALA A 130 -7.11 8.80 6.23
C ALA A 130 -5.92 7.84 6.49
N ARG A 131 -5.81 7.22 7.68
CA ARG A 131 -4.75 6.31 8.16
C ARG A 131 -5.06 4.87 7.81
N GLU A 132 -6.31 4.47 7.65
CA GLU A 132 -6.67 3.22 6.97
C GLU A 132 -6.24 3.29 5.49
N GLY A 133 -6.63 4.37 4.79
CA GLY A 133 -6.22 4.63 3.41
C GLY A 133 -4.72 4.89 3.25
N ALA A 134 -4.12 5.61 4.20
CA ALA A 134 -2.70 5.92 4.22
C ALA A 134 -1.88 4.74 4.72
N LYS A 135 -2.31 3.86 5.65
CA LYS A 135 -1.59 2.61 6.00
C LYS A 135 -1.43 1.71 4.77
N LYS A 136 -2.49 1.59 3.95
CA LYS A 136 -2.42 0.89 2.66
C LYS A 136 -1.42 1.54 1.69
N LYS A 137 -1.38 2.87 1.62
CA LYS A 137 -0.39 3.60 0.78
C LYS A 137 1.02 3.66 1.40
N TRP A 138 1.14 3.67 2.73
CA TRP A 138 2.34 3.78 3.55
C TRP A 138 3.09 2.45 3.56
N GLY A 139 2.40 1.32 3.66
CA GLY A 139 3.01 0.00 3.50
C GLY A 139 3.76 -0.10 2.17
N GLY A 140 3.25 0.53 1.10
CA GLY A 140 3.96 0.66 -0.17
C GLY A 140 5.02 1.77 -0.17
N PHE A 141 4.74 2.95 0.41
CA PHE A 141 5.63 4.11 0.38
C PHE A 141 6.92 3.91 1.19
N TYR A 142 6.86 3.26 2.35
CA TYR A 142 8.00 3.05 3.27
C TYR A 142 8.87 1.84 2.89
N VAL A 143 8.27 0.75 2.38
CA VAL A 143 9.07 -0.40 1.92
C VAL A 143 9.83 -0.08 0.63
N ARG A 144 9.36 0.90 -0.16
CA ARG A 144 9.93 1.23 -1.47
C ARG A 144 11.38 1.75 -1.36
N PRO A 145 11.69 2.84 -0.64
CA PRO A 145 13.05 3.35 -0.43
C PRO A 145 13.99 2.30 0.16
N LEU A 146 13.53 1.61 1.20
CA LEU A 146 14.32 0.58 1.88
C LEU A 146 14.71 -0.54 0.93
N PHE A 147 13.78 -0.99 0.06
CA PHE A 147 14.05 -2.03 -0.92
C PHE A 147 15.14 -1.63 -1.92
N TRP A 148 15.20 -0.36 -2.34
CA TRP A 148 16.25 0.10 -3.25
C TRP A 148 17.63 0.23 -2.59
N GLY A 149 17.68 0.41 -1.27
CA GLY A 149 18.93 0.49 -0.50
C GLY A 149 19.58 -0.87 -0.20
N ILE A 150 18.82 -1.98 -0.23
CA ILE A 150 19.34 -3.32 0.14
C ILE A 150 20.53 -3.77 -0.74
N PRO A 151 20.48 -3.69 -2.09
CA PRO A 151 21.60 -4.12 -2.92
C PRO A 151 22.86 -3.28 -2.70
N ALA A 152 22.68 -1.98 -2.48
CA ALA A 152 23.77 -1.04 -2.23
C ALA A 152 24.46 -1.38 -0.89
N LEU A 153 23.68 -1.57 0.18
CA LEU A 153 24.19 -2.00 1.48
C LEU A 153 24.89 -3.35 1.41
N PHE A 154 24.33 -4.31 0.68
CA PHE A 154 24.93 -5.64 0.52
C PHE A 154 26.32 -5.56 -0.12
N VAL A 155 26.47 -4.80 -1.20
CA VAL A 155 27.77 -4.62 -1.87
C VAL A 155 28.79 -3.97 -0.93
N ILE A 156 28.39 -2.92 -0.20
CA ILE A 156 29.28 -2.23 0.75
C ILE A 156 29.72 -3.18 1.87
N VAL A 157 28.79 -3.93 2.48
CA VAL A 157 29.11 -4.88 3.55
C VAL A 157 30.09 -5.94 3.04
N VAL A 158 29.81 -6.56 1.89
CA VAL A 158 30.68 -7.59 1.31
C VAL A 158 32.08 -7.06 1.00
N ALA A 159 32.18 -5.84 0.49
CA ALA A 159 33.46 -5.21 0.18
C ALA A 159 34.32 -4.93 1.42
N GLN A 160 33.68 -4.62 2.56
CA GLN A 160 34.35 -4.29 3.82
C GLN A 160 34.63 -5.52 4.71
N LEU A 161 34.05 -6.69 4.39
CA LEU A 161 34.29 -7.95 5.11
C LEU A 161 35.78 -8.26 5.37
N PRO A 162 36.71 -8.17 4.40
CA PRO A 162 38.11 -8.50 4.66
C PRO A 162 38.73 -7.60 5.74
N LEU A 163 38.42 -6.31 5.76
CA LEU A 163 38.90 -5.38 6.79
C LEU A 163 38.30 -5.68 8.17
N ILE A 164 37.02 -6.06 8.21
CA ILE A 164 36.33 -6.44 9.46
C ILE A 164 36.91 -7.74 10.01
N VAL A 165 37.20 -8.72 9.16
CA VAL A 165 37.81 -10.00 9.56
C VAL A 165 39.24 -9.78 10.08
N GLU A 166 40.05 -8.95 9.41
CA GLU A 166 41.38 -8.57 9.91
C GLU A 166 41.29 -7.86 11.28
N TYR A 167 40.31 -6.98 11.48
CA TYR A 167 40.11 -6.31 12.77
C TYR A 167 39.65 -7.24 13.89
N ILE A 168 38.88 -8.31 13.59
CA ILE A 168 38.39 -9.27 14.58
C ILE A 168 39.45 -10.35 14.90
N MET A 169 40.29 -10.71 13.92
CA MET A 169 41.31 -11.77 14.08
C MET A 169 42.69 -11.26 14.50
N GLY A 170 42.93 -9.95 14.49
CA GLY A 170 44.14 -9.29 15.01
C GLY A 170 44.00 -8.83 16.44
#